data_AF-A0A5J4SJ82-F1
#
_entry.id   AF-A0A5J4SJ82-F1
#
_cell.length_a   1.000
_cell.length_b   1.000
_cell.length_c   1.000
_cell.angle_alpha   90.00
_cell.angle_beta   90.00
_cell.angle_gamma   90.00
#
_symmetry.space_group_name_H-M   'P 1'
#
loop_
_entity.id
_entity.type
_entity.pdbx_description
1 polymer ?
#
loop_
_entity_poly.entity_id
_entity_poly.type
_entity_poly.pdbx_seq_one_letter_code
_entity_poly.pdbx_strand_id
1 'polypeptide(L)'
;QDCKAFPSTQHPSSTGFGGGICIGVTGTYDVASQSIDLHGMKIYGNTADKNGKSLYVVMTKLKEWCETGLLGEYVKGNYSDDTSTETDLEGFVMDFRDFYTLLPSQTDQKILEHYWNSPIPSFSIWHVLYRNGGQQGSDNSDCGEVAASCKTIEHAIKQVSLKKAGSIEQYVEVKNIGINQNGYDLQYPMQLSKSDSHTDVIKIMKQMYGTPTQMTGNAEIKILKNNDNTKESNKQGWISASEGLQLRFYCINIIMDTISKLSIPIVYIEGTNSILELNTVTFSGIKLSPTSEPKGIVEIKVDN
;
A
#
# COMPACT_ATOMS: atom_id res chain seq x y z
N GLN A 1 24.58 8.59 -28.74
CA GLN A 1 24.94 9.32 -27.51
C GLN A 1 24.27 10.65 -27.68
N ASP A 2 23.27 10.93 -26.84
CA ASP A 2 22.29 11.96 -27.15
C ASP A 2 22.61 13.24 -26.39
N CYS A 3 22.97 13.15 -25.10
CA CYS A 3 23.55 14.24 -24.32
C CYS A 3 24.78 13.81 -23.50
N LYS A 4 25.69 14.76 -23.23
CA LYS A 4 26.83 14.56 -22.33
C LYS A 4 27.05 15.75 -21.39
N ALA A 5 27.16 15.48 -20.09
CA ALA A 5 27.54 16.47 -19.08
C ALA A 5 29.06 16.47 -18.83
N PHE A 6 29.65 17.67 -18.82
CA PHE A 6 31.08 17.91 -18.56
C PHE A 6 31.24 18.88 -17.38
N PRO A 7 32.31 18.76 -16.58
CA PRO A 7 32.60 19.74 -15.53
C PRO A 7 33.00 21.08 -16.14
N SER A 8 32.42 22.17 -15.64
CA SER A 8 32.82 23.53 -15.93
C SER A 8 34.20 23.84 -15.36
N THR A 9 34.96 24.67 -16.05
CA THR A 9 36.26 25.17 -15.56
C THR A 9 36.14 26.06 -14.33
N GLN A 10 35.01 26.77 -14.16
CA GLN A 10 34.78 27.67 -13.03
C GLN A 10 34.32 26.94 -11.78
N HIS A 11 33.55 25.87 -11.94
CA HIS A 11 32.96 25.09 -10.84
C HIS A 11 33.08 23.59 -11.10
N PRO A 12 34.31 23.06 -11.23
CA PRO A 12 34.54 21.68 -11.66
C PRO A 12 34.04 20.66 -10.65
N SER A 13 33.82 21.05 -9.40
CA SER A 13 33.35 20.20 -8.30
C SER A 13 31.82 20.08 -8.21
N SER A 14 31.05 21.09 -8.64
CA SER A 14 29.58 21.09 -8.60
C SER A 14 28.88 20.89 -9.96
N THR A 15 29.65 20.69 -11.04
CA THR A 15 29.12 20.49 -12.42
C THR A 15 29.60 19.18 -13.04
N GLY A 16 28.98 18.74 -14.14
CA GLY A 16 29.33 17.48 -14.84
C GLY A 16 28.51 16.26 -14.42
N PHE A 17 27.37 16.47 -13.76
CA PHE A 17 26.40 15.44 -13.38
C PHE A 17 25.18 15.46 -14.30
N GLY A 18 24.41 14.37 -14.36
CA GLY A 18 23.09 14.38 -14.97
C GLY A 18 23.15 14.60 -16.48
N GLY A 19 23.70 13.65 -17.22
CA GLY A 19 24.04 13.82 -18.64
C GLY A 19 22.85 14.21 -19.52
N GLY A 20 21.64 13.77 -19.18
CA GLY A 20 20.40 14.28 -19.76
C GLY A 20 19.77 15.38 -18.90
N ILE A 21 19.61 15.12 -17.60
CA ILE A 21 18.92 16.01 -16.66
C ILE A 21 19.67 16.06 -15.33
N CYS A 22 19.84 17.27 -14.80
CA CYS A 22 20.29 17.51 -13.44
C CYS A 22 19.24 18.36 -12.70
N ILE A 23 18.73 17.87 -11.57
CA ILE A 23 17.71 18.54 -10.77
C ILE A 23 18.31 18.91 -9.41
N GLY A 24 18.22 20.19 -9.06
CA GLY A 24 18.60 20.69 -7.74
C GLY A 24 17.41 21.35 -7.07
N VAL A 25 17.00 20.86 -5.90
CA VAL A 25 15.92 21.44 -5.11
C VAL A 25 16.46 22.17 -3.90
N THR A 26 16.09 23.44 -3.76
CA THR A 26 16.32 24.25 -2.55
C THR A 26 15.10 24.21 -1.65
N GLY A 27 15.30 23.99 -0.35
CA GLY A 27 14.24 23.81 0.64
C GLY A 27 13.67 22.40 0.65
N THR A 28 12.47 22.27 1.23
CA THR A 28 11.75 21.01 1.30
C THR A 28 10.81 20.87 0.12
N TYR A 29 11.03 19.84 -0.70
CA TYR A 29 10.10 19.48 -1.78
C TYR A 29 8.81 18.90 -1.19
N ASP A 30 7.65 19.40 -1.63
CA ASP A 30 6.36 18.80 -1.33
C ASP A 30 6.05 17.69 -2.35
N VAL A 31 6.28 16.45 -1.94
CA VAL A 31 6.11 15.28 -2.80
C VAL A 31 4.64 15.09 -3.21
N ALA A 32 3.68 15.52 -2.40
CA ALA A 32 2.25 15.43 -2.71
C ALA A 32 1.84 16.37 -3.84
N SER A 33 2.61 17.42 -4.11
CA SER A 33 2.35 18.35 -5.21
C SER A 33 2.54 17.73 -6.59
N GLN A 34 3.32 16.65 -6.69
CA GLN A 34 3.71 16.00 -7.95
C GLN A 34 4.29 16.97 -9.00
N SER A 35 4.89 18.08 -8.55
CA SER A 35 5.39 19.13 -9.45
C SER A 35 6.65 18.73 -10.23
N ILE A 36 7.33 17.65 -9.82
CA ILE A 36 8.40 16.98 -10.55
C ILE A 36 7.94 15.57 -10.89
N ASP A 37 7.47 15.39 -12.13
CA ASP A 37 7.02 14.12 -12.70
C ASP A 37 7.79 13.83 -14.00
N LEU A 38 8.57 12.76 -13.99
CA LEU A 38 9.36 12.29 -15.13
C LEU A 38 8.71 11.08 -15.83
N HIS A 39 7.48 10.71 -15.47
CA HIS A 39 6.77 9.56 -16.02
C HIS A 39 6.73 9.62 -17.55
N GLY A 40 7.06 8.49 -18.19
CA GLY A 40 6.99 8.35 -19.64
C GLY A 40 8.06 9.12 -20.42
N MET A 41 8.94 9.85 -19.73
CA MET A 41 10.05 10.55 -20.38
C MET A 41 11.09 9.55 -20.90
N LYS A 42 11.60 9.81 -22.11
CA LYS A 42 12.67 9.02 -22.72
C LYS A 42 14.03 9.67 -22.44
N ILE A 43 14.80 9.09 -21.52
CA ILE A 43 16.13 9.55 -21.12
C ILE A 43 17.12 8.39 -21.18
N TYR A 44 17.67 8.11 -22.36
CA TYR A 44 18.63 7.03 -22.56
C TYR A 44 19.79 7.47 -23.45
N GLY A 45 20.89 6.71 -23.45
CA GLY A 45 22.05 6.98 -24.29
C GLY A 45 22.85 8.23 -23.89
N ASN A 46 22.66 8.71 -22.67
CA ASN A 46 23.37 9.87 -22.12
C ASN A 46 24.64 9.45 -21.38
N THR A 47 25.52 10.40 -21.11
CA THR A 47 26.71 10.19 -20.30
C THR A 47 27.00 11.41 -19.43
N ALA A 48 27.62 11.19 -18.28
CA ALA A 48 28.12 12.25 -17.43
C ALA A 48 29.58 11.93 -17.08
N ASP A 49 30.44 12.95 -17.03
CA ASP A 49 31.83 12.76 -16.56
C ASP A 49 31.90 12.47 -15.05
N LYS A 50 30.81 12.71 -14.31
CA LYS A 50 30.64 12.34 -12.91
C LYS A 50 29.55 11.27 -12.72
N ASN A 51 28.47 11.60 -12.00
CA ASN A 51 27.38 10.69 -11.66
C ASN A 51 26.08 11.05 -12.38
N GLY A 52 25.17 10.08 -12.43
CA GLY A 52 23.87 10.17 -13.06
C GLY A 52 24.04 10.35 -14.56
N LYS A 53 24.35 9.26 -15.28
CA LYS A 53 24.59 9.34 -16.73
C LYS A 53 23.40 9.96 -17.45
N SER A 54 22.18 9.65 -17.02
CA SER A 54 20.94 10.20 -17.55
C SER A 54 20.35 11.23 -16.59
N LEU A 55 20.13 10.86 -15.34
CA LEU A 55 19.49 11.72 -14.33
C LEU A 55 20.39 11.83 -13.09
N TYR A 56 20.57 13.07 -12.62
CA TYR A 56 21.17 13.34 -11.33
C TYR A 56 20.31 14.28 -10.50
N VAL A 57 19.98 13.91 -9.26
CA VAL A 57 19.05 14.70 -8.42
C VAL A 57 19.65 15.00 -7.05
N VAL A 58 19.58 16.26 -6.65
CA VAL A 58 19.98 16.72 -5.31
C VAL A 58 18.78 17.34 -4.62
N MET A 59 18.26 16.66 -3.60
CA MET A 59 17.16 17.17 -2.78
C MET A 59 17.10 16.49 -1.41
N THR A 60 16.50 17.17 -0.43
CA THR A 60 16.33 16.64 0.93
C THR A 60 15.31 15.50 1.01
N LYS A 61 14.25 15.52 0.17
CA LYS A 61 13.20 14.50 0.12
C LYS A 61 13.38 13.46 -1.00
N LEU A 62 14.63 13.20 -1.40
CA LEU A 62 14.95 12.35 -2.56
C LEU A 62 14.36 10.94 -2.45
N LYS A 63 14.54 10.32 -1.27
CA LYS A 63 14.00 8.98 -1.00
C LYS A 63 12.48 8.96 -1.13
N GLU A 64 11.80 9.92 -0.52
CA GLU A 64 10.34 9.99 -0.50
C GLU A 64 9.77 10.24 -1.91
N TRP A 65 10.42 11.10 -2.70
CA TRP A 65 10.07 11.30 -4.11
C TRP A 65 10.28 10.03 -4.94
N CYS A 66 11.39 9.32 -4.74
CA CYS A 66 11.63 8.02 -5.40
C CYS A 66 10.62 6.96 -4.98
N GLU A 67 10.23 6.90 -3.72
CA GLU A 67 9.23 5.97 -3.18
C GLU A 67 7.79 6.34 -3.56
N THR A 68 7.56 7.48 -4.21
CA THR A 68 6.23 7.92 -4.62
C THR A 68 5.80 7.21 -5.91
N GLY A 69 4.54 6.80 -5.95
CA GLY A 69 3.97 6.05 -7.06
C GLY A 69 4.34 4.57 -7.09
N LEU A 70 4.07 3.91 -8.21
CA LEU A 70 4.44 2.51 -8.44
C LEU A 70 5.87 2.38 -8.97
N LEU A 71 6.73 1.65 -8.25
CA LEU A 71 8.06 1.28 -8.72
C LEU A 71 8.84 2.48 -9.27
N GLY A 72 8.75 3.66 -8.63
CA GLY A 72 9.49 4.86 -9.04
C GLY A 72 8.98 5.50 -10.32
N GLU A 73 7.71 5.32 -10.68
CA GLU A 73 7.11 5.82 -11.93
C GLU A 73 7.37 7.31 -12.21
N TYR A 74 7.35 8.14 -11.17
CA TYR A 74 7.57 9.60 -11.28
C TYR A 74 9.05 9.96 -11.50
N VAL A 75 9.98 9.00 -11.36
CA VAL A 75 11.43 9.22 -11.46
C VAL A 75 12.04 8.46 -12.64
N LYS A 76 11.59 7.24 -12.91
CA LYS A 76 12.22 6.31 -13.86
C LYS A 76 12.22 6.79 -15.31
N GLY A 77 11.18 7.48 -15.74
CA GLY A 77 10.95 7.70 -17.17
C GLY A 77 10.92 6.37 -17.93
N ASN A 78 11.91 6.12 -18.78
CA ASN A 78 12.07 4.87 -19.53
C ASN A 78 13.17 3.93 -18.99
N TYR A 79 13.69 4.20 -17.79
CA TYR A 79 14.59 3.31 -17.08
C TYR A 79 13.89 1.96 -16.81
N SER A 80 14.64 0.88 -17.00
CA SER A 80 14.20 -0.50 -16.76
C SER A 80 15.12 -1.14 -15.73
N ASP A 81 14.52 -1.69 -14.68
CA ASP A 81 15.24 -2.40 -13.61
C ASP A 81 15.99 -3.65 -14.13
N ASP A 82 15.57 -4.22 -15.27
CA ASP A 82 16.17 -5.43 -15.84
C ASP A 82 17.35 -5.13 -16.79
N THR A 83 17.30 -4.00 -17.52
CA THR A 83 18.21 -3.75 -18.65
C THR A 83 19.01 -2.46 -18.57
N SER A 84 18.62 -1.51 -17.72
CA SER A 84 19.33 -0.23 -17.59
C SER A 84 20.49 -0.36 -16.60
N THR A 85 21.43 0.59 -16.62
CA THR A 85 22.53 0.56 -15.65
C THR A 85 22.16 1.39 -14.43
N GLU A 86 22.34 0.88 -13.21
CA GLU A 86 22.02 1.60 -11.96
C GLU A 86 22.60 3.02 -11.91
N THR A 87 23.79 3.23 -12.50
CA THR A 87 24.45 4.54 -12.64
C THR A 87 23.76 5.53 -13.57
N ASP A 88 22.72 5.13 -14.30
CA ASP A 88 21.95 6.02 -15.16
C ASP A 88 21.14 7.00 -14.33
N LEU A 89 20.61 6.56 -13.19
CA LEU A 89 19.80 7.36 -12.27
C LEU A 89 20.47 7.41 -10.88
N GLU A 90 21.09 8.53 -10.56
CA GLU A 90 21.77 8.74 -9.28
C GLU A 90 21.30 10.04 -8.61
N GLY A 91 21.63 10.21 -7.34
CA GLY A 91 21.35 11.45 -6.64
C GLY A 91 22.02 11.57 -5.28
N PHE A 92 21.75 12.67 -4.60
CA PHE A 92 22.32 13.00 -3.31
C PHE A 92 21.28 13.61 -2.37
N VAL A 93 21.24 13.14 -1.13
CA VAL A 93 20.29 13.62 -0.12
C VAL A 93 20.86 14.86 0.58
N MET A 94 20.60 16.03 0.03
CA MET A 94 21.05 17.32 0.57
C MET A 94 20.20 18.46 -0.02
N ASP A 95 20.14 19.61 0.67
CA ASP A 95 19.66 20.84 0.05
C ASP A 95 20.61 21.27 -1.08
N PHE A 96 20.07 21.65 -2.23
CA PHE A 96 20.91 22.01 -3.37
C PHE A 96 21.83 23.21 -3.10
N ARG A 97 21.42 24.15 -2.23
CA ARG A 97 22.26 25.28 -1.81
C ARG A 97 23.50 24.81 -1.07
N ASP A 98 23.34 23.82 -0.20
CA ASP A 98 24.45 23.25 0.58
C ASP A 98 25.33 22.38 -0.31
N PHE A 99 24.75 21.63 -1.23
CA PHE A 99 25.50 20.83 -2.20
C PHE A 99 26.43 21.69 -3.05
N TYR A 100 25.96 22.86 -3.49
CA TYR A 100 26.75 23.79 -4.28
C TYR A 100 27.89 24.45 -3.49
N THR A 101 27.68 24.70 -2.18
CA THR A 101 28.65 25.42 -1.34
C THR A 101 29.65 24.51 -0.63
N LEU A 102 29.21 23.35 -0.16
CA LEU A 102 30.00 22.42 0.65
C LEU A 102 30.79 21.40 -0.18
N LEU A 103 30.45 21.23 -1.46
CA LEU A 103 31.12 20.31 -2.39
C LEU A 103 31.32 18.91 -1.77
N PRO A 104 30.22 18.23 -1.38
CA PRO A 104 30.29 17.00 -0.61
C PRO A 104 31.04 15.88 -1.34
N SER A 105 31.61 14.95 -0.56
CA SER A 105 32.28 13.76 -1.09
C SER A 105 31.32 12.97 -1.99
N GLN A 106 31.79 12.61 -3.18
CA GLN A 106 31.01 11.83 -4.15
C GLN A 106 30.89 10.35 -3.78
N THR A 107 31.33 9.96 -2.58
CA THR A 107 31.19 8.60 -2.06
C THR A 107 29.80 8.30 -1.50
N ASP A 108 29.02 9.33 -1.15
CA ASP A 108 27.70 9.15 -0.50
C ASP A 108 26.51 9.18 -1.48
N GLN A 109 26.80 9.11 -2.77
CA GLN A 109 25.81 9.06 -3.85
C GLN A 109 24.81 7.92 -3.65
N LYS A 110 23.59 8.16 -4.14
CA LYS A 110 22.46 7.24 -4.02
C LYS A 110 22.08 6.76 -5.41
N ILE A 111 22.14 5.46 -5.59
CA ILE A 111 21.49 4.78 -6.71
C ILE A 111 19.99 4.88 -6.45
N LEU A 112 19.27 5.59 -7.32
CA LEU A 112 17.86 5.90 -7.07
C LEU A 112 16.99 4.64 -7.13
N GLU A 113 17.42 3.63 -7.88
CA GLU A 113 16.72 2.35 -7.98
C GLU A 113 16.42 1.72 -6.61
N HIS A 114 17.37 1.82 -5.69
CA HIS A 114 17.25 1.25 -4.36
C HIS A 114 16.15 1.89 -3.50
N TYR A 115 15.62 3.05 -3.89
CA TYR A 115 14.55 3.72 -3.16
C TYR A 115 13.16 3.24 -3.57
N TRP A 116 12.86 3.10 -4.87
CA TRP A 116 11.58 2.55 -5.31
C TRP A 116 11.53 1.03 -5.37
N ASN A 117 12.67 0.37 -5.15
CA ASN A 117 12.70 -1.05 -4.84
C ASN A 117 12.27 -1.34 -3.37
N SER A 118 11.57 -0.41 -2.73
CA SER A 118 10.92 -0.62 -1.43
C SER A 118 9.97 -1.82 -1.58
N PRO A 119 10.12 -2.88 -0.79
CA PRO A 119 9.45 -4.15 -1.05
C PRO A 119 7.93 -3.96 -1.02
N ILE A 120 7.31 -4.05 -2.19
CA ILE A 120 5.88 -4.30 -2.30
C ILE A 120 5.69 -5.74 -1.83
N PRO A 121 4.77 -6.00 -0.88
CA PRO A 121 4.46 -7.36 -0.47
C PRO A 121 4.28 -8.27 -1.67
N SER A 122 4.85 -9.47 -1.59
CA SER A 122 4.84 -10.43 -2.70
C SER A 122 3.44 -10.55 -3.29
N PHE A 123 3.34 -10.43 -4.63
CA PHE A 123 2.09 -10.48 -5.40
C PHE A 123 1.09 -9.35 -5.08
N SER A 124 1.53 -8.25 -4.48
CA SER A 124 0.67 -7.11 -4.09
C SER A 124 -0.47 -7.52 -3.15
N ILE A 125 -0.20 -8.42 -2.18
CA ILE A 125 -1.13 -8.85 -1.14
C ILE A 125 -0.60 -8.40 0.22
N TRP A 126 -1.31 -7.48 0.88
CA TRP A 126 -0.94 -7.02 2.23
C TRP A 126 -1.53 -7.93 3.28
N HIS A 127 -0.68 -8.63 4.01
CA HIS A 127 -1.08 -9.61 4.99
C HIS A 127 -1.41 -8.99 6.33
N VAL A 128 -2.46 -9.49 6.98
CA VAL A 128 -2.88 -9.11 8.33
C VAL A 128 -2.83 -10.30 9.27
N LEU A 129 -2.42 -10.06 10.51
CA LEU A 129 -2.36 -11.06 11.57
C LEU A 129 -2.79 -10.43 12.88
N TYR A 130 -3.80 -11.01 13.51
CA TYR A 130 -4.14 -10.63 14.87
C TYR A 130 -4.87 -11.77 15.57
N ARG A 131 -4.29 -12.32 16.64
CA ARG A 131 -4.96 -13.23 17.55
C ARG A 131 -4.94 -12.67 18.96
N ASN A 132 -6.11 -12.53 19.57
CA ASN A 132 -6.23 -11.95 20.90
C ASN A 132 -5.53 -12.83 21.94
N GLY A 133 -4.51 -12.31 22.61
CA GLY A 133 -3.66 -13.09 23.52
C GLY A 133 -2.68 -14.05 22.82
N GLY A 134 -2.51 -13.93 21.50
CA GLY A 134 -1.63 -14.77 20.68
C GLY A 134 -0.70 -13.93 19.79
N GLN A 135 -0.35 -14.47 18.62
CA GLN A 135 0.47 -13.77 17.64
C GLN A 135 -0.29 -12.61 17.00
N GLN A 136 0.39 -11.48 16.82
CA GLN A 136 -0.15 -10.27 16.21
C GLN A 136 0.89 -9.63 15.31
N GLY A 137 0.41 -9.00 14.24
CA GLY A 137 1.18 -8.10 13.40
C GLY A 137 1.40 -6.73 14.07
N SER A 138 1.96 -5.80 13.31
CA SER A 138 2.17 -4.41 13.73
C SER A 138 1.72 -3.44 12.65
N ASP A 139 1.03 -2.37 13.04
CA ASP A 139 0.61 -1.30 12.12
C ASP A 139 1.73 -0.28 11.90
N ASN A 140 2.89 -0.78 11.47
CA ASN A 140 4.04 0.03 11.07
C ASN A 140 3.93 0.44 9.59
N SER A 141 4.81 1.32 9.12
CA SER A 141 4.85 1.78 7.72
C SER A 141 5.43 0.74 6.73
N ASP A 142 5.98 -0.35 7.24
CA ASP A 142 6.63 -1.44 6.49
C ASP A 142 5.90 -2.78 6.63
N CYS A 143 4.70 -2.78 7.21
CA CYS A 143 3.90 -4.00 7.34
C CYS A 143 3.23 -4.41 6.02
N GLY A 144 2.88 -5.68 5.92
CA GLY A 144 2.14 -6.26 4.79
C GLY A 144 2.73 -7.56 4.26
N GLU A 145 3.98 -7.87 4.61
CA GLU A 145 4.58 -9.16 4.31
C GLU A 145 4.00 -10.28 5.19
N VAL A 146 4.14 -11.53 4.75
CA VAL A 146 3.70 -12.69 5.55
C VAL A 146 4.44 -12.73 6.90
N ALA A 147 5.75 -12.48 6.90
CA ALA A 147 6.57 -12.48 8.10
C ALA A 147 6.43 -11.19 8.95
N ALA A 148 5.99 -10.09 8.32
CA ALA A 148 5.78 -8.79 8.95
C ALA A 148 4.37 -8.27 8.62
N SER A 149 3.36 -9.01 9.04
CA SER A 149 1.96 -8.68 8.74
C SER A 149 1.51 -7.42 9.48
N CYS A 150 0.58 -6.69 8.87
CA CYS A 150 -0.12 -5.59 9.54
C CYS A 150 -1.01 -6.14 10.66
N LYS A 151 -1.30 -5.30 11.66
CA LYS A 151 -2.16 -5.67 12.77
C LYS A 151 -3.64 -5.55 12.42
N THR A 152 -4.02 -4.53 11.65
CA THR A 152 -5.42 -4.26 11.29
C THR A 152 -5.65 -4.27 9.77
N ILE A 153 -6.87 -4.63 9.36
CA ILE A 153 -7.29 -4.60 7.95
C ILE A 153 -7.34 -3.15 7.44
N GLU A 154 -7.86 -2.23 8.24
CA GLU A 154 -7.97 -0.81 7.92
C GLU A 154 -6.60 -0.17 7.67
N HIS A 155 -5.60 -0.51 8.50
CA HIS A 155 -4.23 -0.04 8.27
C HIS A 155 -3.62 -0.66 7.02
N ALA A 156 -3.81 -1.97 6.79
CA ALA A 156 -3.33 -2.62 5.58
C ALA A 156 -3.93 -1.99 4.30
N ILE A 157 -5.22 -1.63 4.31
CA ILE A 157 -5.90 -0.89 3.21
C ILE A 157 -5.20 0.45 2.95
N LYS A 158 -4.82 1.19 3.99
CA LYS A 158 -4.07 2.46 3.84
C LYS A 158 -2.66 2.24 3.32
N GLN A 159 -1.96 1.20 3.79
CA GLN A 159 -0.63 0.84 3.30
C GLN A 159 -0.64 0.51 1.82
N VAL A 160 -1.71 -0.12 1.30
CA VAL A 160 -1.83 -0.36 -0.14
C VAL A 160 -1.79 0.96 -0.92
N SER A 161 -2.56 1.98 -0.54
CA SER A 161 -2.52 3.29 -1.21
C SER A 161 -1.15 3.96 -1.05
N LEU A 162 -0.60 3.97 0.16
CA LEU A 162 0.69 4.61 0.43
C LEU A 162 1.81 4.00 -0.42
N LYS A 163 1.90 2.66 -0.45
CA LYS A 163 2.99 1.95 -1.13
C LYS A 163 2.79 1.82 -2.64
N LYS A 164 1.55 1.89 -3.12
CA LYS A 164 1.26 1.83 -4.56
C LYS A 164 1.11 3.19 -5.21
N ALA A 165 0.71 4.22 -4.48
CA ALA A 165 0.38 5.52 -5.06
C ALA A 165 1.00 6.71 -4.29
N GLY A 166 1.88 6.44 -3.33
CA GLY A 166 2.66 7.46 -2.60
C GLY A 166 1.92 8.20 -1.49
N SER A 167 0.61 7.99 -1.31
CA SER A 167 -0.18 8.61 -0.24
C SER A 167 -1.32 7.69 0.20
N ILE A 168 -1.71 7.75 1.48
CA ILE A 168 -2.85 6.98 2.00
C ILE A 168 -4.20 7.42 1.41
N GLU A 169 -4.28 8.63 0.88
CA GLU A 169 -5.49 9.23 0.29
C GLU A 169 -5.58 9.02 -1.23
N GLN A 170 -4.55 8.43 -1.83
CA GLN A 170 -4.52 8.19 -3.26
C GLN A 170 -5.35 6.97 -3.66
N TYR A 171 -6.03 7.10 -4.79
CA TYR A 171 -6.91 6.07 -5.31
C TYR A 171 -6.13 4.87 -5.85
N VAL A 172 -6.53 3.68 -5.42
CA VAL A 172 -6.05 2.40 -6.00
C VAL A 172 -7.27 1.55 -6.31
N GLU A 173 -7.43 1.17 -7.57
CA GLU A 173 -8.65 0.47 -8.05
C GLU A 173 -8.99 -0.79 -7.26
N VAL A 174 -7.99 -1.62 -6.94
CA VAL A 174 -8.16 -2.87 -6.19
C VAL A 174 -7.13 -2.97 -5.07
N LYS A 175 -7.61 -3.25 -3.86
CA LYS A 175 -6.78 -3.52 -2.67
C LYS A 175 -6.94 -4.98 -2.22
N ASN A 176 -5.82 -5.71 -2.22
CA ASN A 176 -5.78 -7.12 -1.82
C ASN A 176 -5.24 -7.26 -0.39
N ILE A 177 -6.04 -7.86 0.48
CA ILE A 177 -5.72 -8.10 1.89
C ILE A 177 -5.68 -9.60 2.15
N GLY A 178 -4.53 -10.10 2.59
CA GLY A 178 -4.31 -11.50 2.91
C GLY A 178 -4.49 -11.79 4.40
N ILE A 179 -5.39 -12.68 4.79
CA ILE A 179 -5.47 -13.16 6.16
C ILE A 179 -4.35 -14.19 6.36
N ASN A 180 -3.42 -13.91 7.29
CA ASN A 180 -2.32 -14.81 7.63
C ASN A 180 -2.85 -16.19 8.05
N GLN A 181 -2.08 -17.27 7.80
CA GLN A 181 -2.49 -18.64 8.14
C GLN A 181 -2.83 -18.85 9.61
N ASN A 182 -2.23 -18.05 10.49
CA ASN A 182 -2.53 -18.09 11.92
C ASN A 182 -3.91 -17.50 12.22
N GLY A 183 -4.46 -16.65 11.33
CA GLY A 183 -5.81 -16.07 11.31
C GLY A 183 -5.95 -14.68 11.93
N TYR A 184 -7.18 -14.17 11.95
CA TYR A 184 -7.50 -12.78 12.33
C TYR A 184 -8.74 -12.70 13.24
N ASP A 185 -8.57 -12.16 14.43
CA ASP A 185 -9.63 -11.94 15.41
C ASP A 185 -10.21 -10.54 15.25
N LEU A 186 -11.39 -10.43 14.65
CA LEU A 186 -12.11 -9.18 14.49
C LEU A 186 -12.75 -8.77 15.82
N GLN A 187 -12.10 -7.83 16.52
CA GLN A 187 -12.55 -7.40 17.85
C GLN A 187 -13.67 -6.37 17.83
N TYR A 188 -13.75 -5.55 16.79
CA TYR A 188 -14.74 -4.49 16.65
C TYR A 188 -15.29 -4.52 15.23
N PRO A 189 -16.58 -4.16 15.04
CA PRO A 189 -17.14 -4.01 13.71
C PRO A 189 -16.36 -3.00 12.85
N MET A 190 -15.99 -3.41 11.64
CA MET A 190 -15.31 -2.57 10.66
C MET A 190 -16.31 -1.97 9.67
N GLN A 191 -16.11 -0.69 9.32
CA GLN A 191 -16.96 0.06 8.40
C GLN A 191 -16.11 0.59 7.25
N LEU A 192 -16.34 0.07 6.05
CA LEU A 192 -15.60 0.39 4.85
C LEU A 192 -16.48 1.21 3.91
N SER A 193 -15.90 2.23 3.28
CA SER A 193 -16.54 3.05 2.25
C SER A 193 -15.56 3.27 1.10
N LYS A 194 -16.04 3.68 -0.08
CA LYS A 194 -15.15 4.07 -1.19
C LYS A 194 -14.29 5.26 -0.81
N SER A 195 -14.91 6.26 -0.17
CA SER A 195 -14.25 7.51 0.19
C SER A 195 -13.12 7.29 1.20
N ASP A 196 -13.37 6.56 2.28
CA ASP A 196 -12.36 6.34 3.33
C ASP A 196 -11.29 5.32 2.90
N SER A 197 -11.65 4.40 2.01
CA SER A 197 -10.75 3.35 1.54
C SER A 197 -10.02 3.73 0.26
N HIS A 198 -10.37 4.84 -0.40
CA HIS A 198 -9.79 5.29 -1.67
C HIS A 198 -9.66 4.15 -2.71
N THR A 199 -10.72 3.36 -2.87
CA THR A 199 -10.74 2.19 -3.76
C THR A 199 -12.17 1.82 -4.16
N ASP A 200 -12.32 1.21 -5.32
CA ASP A 200 -13.59 0.61 -5.76
C ASP A 200 -13.77 -0.82 -5.24
N VAL A 201 -12.68 -1.56 -5.01
CA VAL A 201 -12.72 -2.99 -4.71
C VAL A 201 -11.75 -3.35 -3.59
N ILE A 202 -12.27 -3.98 -2.54
CA ILE A 202 -11.47 -4.63 -1.50
C ILE A 202 -11.67 -6.14 -1.60
N LYS A 203 -10.54 -6.85 -1.73
CA LYS A 203 -10.50 -8.32 -1.71
C LYS A 203 -9.85 -8.79 -0.42
N ILE A 204 -10.58 -9.55 0.39
CA ILE A 204 -10.08 -10.22 1.59
C ILE A 204 -9.92 -11.70 1.26
N MET A 205 -8.70 -12.21 1.30
CA MET A 205 -8.36 -13.54 0.80
C MET A 205 -7.45 -14.28 1.77
N LYS A 206 -7.34 -15.60 1.64
CA LYS A 206 -6.34 -16.37 2.40
C LYS A 206 -4.91 -15.91 2.08
N GLN A 207 -3.97 -16.23 2.97
CA GLN A 207 -2.55 -15.93 2.80
C GLN A 207 -2.04 -16.38 1.43
N MET A 208 -1.39 -15.45 0.72
CA MET A 208 -0.75 -15.68 -0.57
C MET A 208 -1.69 -16.28 -1.64
N TYR A 209 -2.99 -15.96 -1.60
CA TYR A 209 -4.00 -16.51 -2.51
C TYR A 209 -3.64 -16.38 -4.01
N GLY A 210 -3.86 -17.46 -4.77
CA GLY A 210 -3.59 -17.50 -6.21
C GLY A 210 -2.11 -17.70 -6.58
N THR A 211 -1.24 -17.92 -5.60
CA THR A 211 0.21 -18.08 -5.80
C THR A 211 0.67 -19.52 -5.52
N PRO A 212 1.89 -19.91 -5.96
CA PRO A 212 2.47 -21.22 -5.63
C PRO A 212 2.69 -21.47 -4.13
N THR A 213 2.82 -20.40 -3.34
CA THR A 213 3.07 -20.44 -1.89
C THR A 213 1.83 -20.13 -1.06
N GLN A 214 0.64 -20.15 -1.69
CA GLN A 214 -0.63 -19.97 -0.98
C GLN A 214 -0.80 -20.99 0.15
N MET A 215 -1.41 -20.55 1.27
CA MET A 215 -1.68 -21.48 2.36
C MET A 215 -2.66 -22.60 1.93
N THR A 216 -2.55 -23.74 2.60
CA THR A 216 -3.51 -24.85 2.46
C THR A 216 -4.82 -24.51 3.19
N GLY A 217 -5.94 -25.02 2.66
CA GLY A 217 -7.26 -24.73 3.22
C GLY A 217 -7.67 -23.26 3.12
N ASN A 218 -8.53 -22.84 4.04
CA ASN A 218 -9.06 -21.48 4.16
C ASN A 218 -8.39 -20.75 5.34
N ALA A 219 -8.21 -19.44 5.21
CA ALA A 219 -7.82 -18.60 6.34
C ALA A 219 -9.03 -18.32 7.25
N GLU A 220 -8.79 -18.00 8.53
CA GLU A 220 -9.86 -17.81 9.51
C GLU A 220 -9.99 -16.37 9.96
N ILE A 221 -11.21 -15.84 9.91
CA ILE A 221 -11.62 -14.62 10.62
C ILE A 221 -12.55 -15.01 11.77
N LYS A 222 -12.21 -14.61 12.98
CA LYS A 222 -13.02 -14.88 14.18
C LYS A 222 -13.57 -13.59 14.76
N ILE A 223 -14.88 -13.47 14.83
CA ILE A 223 -15.56 -12.38 15.53
C ILE A 223 -15.41 -12.58 17.04
N LEU A 224 -14.77 -11.62 17.71
CA LEU A 224 -14.60 -11.59 19.17
C LEU A 224 -15.48 -10.51 19.80
N LYS A 225 -16.78 -10.79 19.85
CA LYS A 225 -17.76 -9.93 20.54
C LYS A 225 -17.58 -9.98 22.05
N ASN A 226 -17.13 -11.11 22.61
CA ASN A 226 -16.92 -11.31 24.05
C ASN A 226 -18.15 -11.00 24.89
N ASN A 227 -19.35 -11.27 24.34
CA ASN A 227 -20.65 -10.94 24.89
C ASN A 227 -20.84 -9.45 25.24
N ASP A 228 -20.04 -8.56 24.65
CA ASP A 228 -20.14 -7.12 24.84
C ASP A 228 -21.07 -6.52 23.77
N ASN A 229 -22.29 -6.19 24.17
CA ASN A 229 -23.28 -5.58 23.27
C ASN A 229 -22.90 -4.15 22.85
N THR A 230 -22.03 -3.46 23.61
CA THR A 230 -21.64 -2.09 23.27
C THR A 230 -20.84 -2.01 21.98
N LYS A 231 -20.20 -3.11 21.56
CA LYS A 231 -19.47 -3.21 20.28
C LYS A 231 -20.36 -3.11 19.06
N GLU A 232 -21.63 -3.50 19.18
CA GLU A 232 -22.60 -3.48 18.08
C GLU A 232 -23.45 -2.18 18.08
N SER A 233 -23.28 -1.33 19.09
CA SER A 233 -24.00 -0.05 19.19
C SER A 233 -23.70 0.85 17.99
N ASN A 234 -24.75 1.29 17.29
CA ASN A 234 -24.67 2.15 16.10
C ASN A 234 -23.87 1.54 14.94
N LYS A 235 -23.76 0.20 14.86
CA LYS A 235 -23.13 -0.52 13.76
C LYS A 235 -24.19 -1.30 12.99
N GLN A 236 -24.00 -1.42 11.67
CA GLN A 236 -24.95 -2.12 10.80
C GLN A 236 -24.55 -3.59 10.56
N GLY A 237 -23.26 -3.89 10.53
CA GLY A 237 -22.73 -5.26 10.51
C GLY A 237 -21.30 -5.31 11.03
N TRP A 238 -20.82 -6.51 11.34
CA TRP A 238 -19.43 -6.72 11.78
C TRP A 238 -18.39 -6.36 10.72
N ILE A 239 -18.73 -6.57 9.46
CA ILE A 239 -18.00 -6.09 8.30
C ILE A 239 -19.01 -5.38 7.41
N SER A 240 -18.93 -4.05 7.37
CA SER A 240 -19.85 -3.21 6.61
C SER A 240 -19.15 -2.59 5.40
N ALA A 241 -19.82 -2.52 4.25
CA ALA A 241 -19.37 -1.77 3.07
C ALA A 241 -20.46 -0.80 2.58
N SER A 242 -20.11 0.44 2.28
CA SER A 242 -21.02 1.50 1.80
C SER A 242 -20.51 2.18 0.52
N GLU A 243 -21.30 3.12 -0.01
CA GLU A 243 -20.91 3.98 -1.16
C GLU A 243 -20.61 3.22 -2.46
N GLY A 244 -21.24 2.06 -2.68
CA GLY A 244 -20.99 1.27 -3.88
C GLY A 244 -19.68 0.46 -3.83
N LEU A 245 -19.02 0.39 -2.66
CA LEU A 245 -17.78 -0.36 -2.49
C LEU A 245 -18.01 -1.85 -2.75
N GLN A 246 -17.15 -2.47 -3.55
CA GLN A 246 -17.22 -3.90 -3.83
C GLN A 246 -16.36 -4.67 -2.83
N LEU A 247 -16.98 -5.55 -2.05
CA LEU A 247 -16.31 -6.38 -1.07
C LEU A 247 -16.29 -7.83 -1.53
N ARG A 248 -15.10 -8.45 -1.55
CA ARG A 248 -14.93 -9.81 -2.08
C ARG A 248 -14.14 -10.67 -1.12
N PHE A 249 -14.62 -11.87 -0.85
CA PHE A 249 -13.99 -12.82 0.05
C PHE A 249 -13.56 -14.09 -0.69
N TYR A 250 -12.32 -14.54 -0.50
CA TYR A 250 -11.76 -15.72 -1.15
C TYR A 250 -11.12 -16.68 -0.16
N CYS A 251 -11.68 -17.88 -0.03
CA CYS A 251 -11.17 -18.96 0.83
C CYS A 251 -11.07 -18.54 2.31
N ILE A 252 -12.16 -18.00 2.87
CA ILE A 252 -12.22 -17.53 4.26
C ILE A 252 -13.24 -18.34 5.07
N ASN A 253 -12.84 -18.78 6.25
CA ASN A 253 -13.74 -19.29 7.28
C ASN A 253 -14.07 -18.17 8.25
N ILE A 254 -15.35 -17.85 8.40
CA ILE A 254 -15.83 -16.86 9.36
C ILE A 254 -16.50 -17.59 10.51
N ILE A 255 -15.96 -17.40 11.71
CA ILE A 255 -16.47 -17.97 12.96
C ILE A 255 -16.69 -16.85 13.99
N MET A 256 -17.26 -17.20 15.13
CA MET A 256 -17.39 -16.27 16.25
C MET A 256 -17.00 -16.93 17.57
N ASP A 257 -16.78 -16.13 18.61
CA ASP A 257 -16.64 -16.65 19.97
C ASP A 257 -17.91 -17.43 20.41
N THR A 258 -17.71 -18.43 21.26
CA THR A 258 -18.76 -19.40 21.59
C THR A 258 -19.80 -18.87 22.58
N ILE A 259 -19.48 -17.76 23.27
CA ILE A 259 -20.29 -17.18 24.35
C ILE A 259 -21.27 -16.13 23.84
N SER A 260 -21.02 -15.53 22.68
CA SER A 260 -21.81 -14.41 22.17
C SER A 260 -23.02 -14.84 21.33
N LYS A 261 -23.94 -13.89 21.19
CA LYS A 261 -24.92 -13.81 20.11
C LYS A 261 -24.77 -12.46 19.43
N LEU A 262 -24.89 -12.42 18.11
CA LEU A 262 -24.78 -11.21 17.30
C LEU A 262 -26.16 -10.58 17.11
N SER A 263 -26.28 -9.28 17.31
CA SER A 263 -27.54 -8.53 17.11
C SER A 263 -27.60 -7.82 15.76
N ILE A 264 -26.48 -7.84 15.04
CA ILE A 264 -26.31 -7.29 13.70
C ILE A 264 -25.72 -8.38 12.78
N PRO A 265 -25.95 -8.32 11.46
CA PRO A 265 -25.35 -9.25 10.50
C PRO A 265 -23.82 -9.26 10.58
N ILE A 266 -23.24 -10.34 10.05
CA ILE A 266 -21.78 -10.42 9.89
C ILE A 266 -21.33 -9.52 8.77
N VAL A 267 -21.96 -9.63 7.60
CA VAL A 267 -21.68 -8.77 6.45
C VAL A 267 -22.88 -7.89 6.19
N TYR A 268 -22.67 -6.57 6.17
CA TYR A 268 -23.69 -5.59 5.79
C TYR A 268 -23.22 -4.80 4.57
N ILE A 269 -24.02 -4.73 3.52
CA ILE A 269 -23.68 -4.03 2.29
C ILE A 269 -24.76 -2.99 2.00
N GLU A 270 -24.36 -1.74 1.76
CA GLU A 270 -25.25 -0.64 1.43
C GLU A 270 -24.77 0.13 0.19
N GLY A 271 -25.73 0.72 -0.53
CA GLY A 271 -25.48 1.63 -1.65
C GLY A 271 -25.65 1.02 -3.03
N THR A 272 -25.90 1.89 -4.02
CA THR A 272 -26.05 1.51 -5.42
C THR A 272 -24.73 0.98 -5.99
N ASN A 273 -24.79 -0.06 -6.83
CA ASN A 273 -23.63 -0.73 -7.45
C ASN A 273 -22.68 -1.44 -6.47
N SER A 274 -23.04 -1.60 -5.20
CA SER A 274 -22.29 -2.42 -4.26
C SER A 274 -22.35 -3.90 -4.68
N ILE A 275 -21.20 -4.59 -4.60
CA ILE A 275 -21.08 -6.01 -4.92
C ILE A 275 -20.51 -6.75 -3.72
N LEU A 276 -21.14 -7.86 -3.36
CA LEU A 276 -20.57 -8.85 -2.45
C LEU A 276 -20.26 -10.13 -3.22
N GLU A 277 -18.98 -10.51 -3.26
CA GLU A 277 -18.54 -11.79 -3.82
C GLU A 277 -18.05 -12.71 -2.70
N LEU A 278 -18.62 -13.92 -2.61
CA LEU A 278 -18.21 -14.94 -1.64
C LEU A 278 -17.75 -16.19 -2.40
N ASN A 279 -16.44 -16.43 -2.43
CA ASN A 279 -15.85 -17.58 -3.10
C ASN A 279 -15.16 -18.50 -2.08
N THR A 280 -15.68 -19.72 -1.93
CA THR A 280 -15.16 -20.71 -0.96
C THR A 280 -15.16 -20.15 0.47
N VAL A 281 -16.24 -19.45 0.84
CA VAL A 281 -16.43 -18.86 2.17
C VAL A 281 -17.35 -19.74 3.00
N THR A 282 -17.00 -19.96 4.26
CA THR A 282 -17.85 -20.67 5.21
C THR A 282 -18.21 -19.78 6.39
N PHE A 283 -19.44 -19.92 6.90
CA PHE A 283 -19.86 -19.34 8.16
C PHE A 283 -20.17 -20.49 9.12
N SER A 284 -19.53 -20.52 10.29
CA SER A 284 -19.65 -21.64 11.22
C SER A 284 -19.77 -21.19 12.67
N GLY A 285 -20.63 -21.86 13.43
CA GLY A 285 -20.84 -21.53 14.85
C GLY A 285 -21.54 -20.19 15.09
N ILE A 286 -22.20 -19.62 14.07
CA ILE A 286 -22.84 -18.32 14.15
C ILE A 286 -24.14 -18.40 14.94
N LYS A 287 -24.28 -17.54 15.95
CA LYS A 287 -25.48 -17.40 16.79
C LYS A 287 -26.00 -15.97 16.65
N LEU A 288 -27.20 -15.83 16.07
CA LEU A 288 -27.88 -14.54 16.00
C LEU A 288 -28.82 -14.38 17.20
N SER A 289 -28.90 -13.17 17.73
CA SER A 289 -29.91 -12.79 18.72
C SER A 289 -31.28 -12.73 18.04
N PRO A 290 -32.37 -13.16 18.69
CA PRO A 290 -33.71 -12.95 18.16
C PRO A 290 -34.00 -11.44 18.10
N THR A 291 -34.41 -10.96 16.93
CA THR A 291 -34.75 -9.56 16.67
C THR A 291 -36.17 -9.47 16.12
N SER A 292 -36.82 -8.31 16.31
CA SER A 292 -38.16 -8.03 15.76
C SER A 292 -38.16 -7.91 14.23
N GLU A 293 -37.02 -7.55 13.65
CA GLU A 293 -36.76 -7.55 12.22
C GLU A 293 -35.84 -8.72 11.89
N PRO A 294 -36.16 -9.57 10.89
CA PRO A 294 -35.32 -10.71 10.55
C PRO A 294 -33.99 -10.23 9.96
N LYS A 295 -32.89 -10.38 10.71
CA LYS A 295 -31.53 -10.12 10.24
C LYS A 295 -30.82 -11.44 9.93
N GLY A 296 -30.19 -11.51 8.77
CA GLY A 296 -29.42 -12.67 8.32
C GLY A 296 -27.95 -12.62 8.74
N ILE A 297 -27.17 -13.62 8.30
CA ILE A 297 -25.70 -13.58 8.38
C ILE A 297 -25.14 -12.49 7.45
N VAL A 298 -25.78 -12.33 6.28
CA VAL A 298 -25.50 -11.32 5.28
C VAL A 298 -26.76 -10.49 5.10
N GLU A 299 -26.62 -9.18 5.13
CA GLU A 299 -27.68 -8.22 4.85
C GLU A 299 -27.22 -7.28 3.74
N ILE A 300 -28.03 -7.13 2.70
CA ILE A 300 -27.76 -6.27 1.55
C ILE A 300 -28.92 -5.31 1.42
N LYS A 301 -28.62 -4.02 1.55
CA LYS A 301 -29.57 -2.93 1.41
C LYS A 301 -29.16 -2.08 0.21
N VAL A 302 -29.75 -2.38 -0.94
CA VAL A 302 -29.59 -1.54 -2.13
C VAL A 302 -30.72 -0.51 -2.07
N ASP A 303 -30.38 0.77 -1.86
CA ASP A 303 -31.37 1.83 -2.01
C ASP A 303 -31.80 1.87 -3.49
N ASN A 304 -33.13 1.84 -3.72
CA ASN A 304 -33.75 2.03 -5.03
C ASN A 304 -33.81 3.51 -5.41
#